data_AF-A0AAU8E9K3-F1
#
_entry.id   AF-A0AAU8E9K3-F1
#
_cell.length_a   1.000
_cell.length_b   1.000
_cell.length_c   1.000
_cell.angle_alpha   90.00
_cell.angle_beta   90.00
_cell.angle_gamma   90.00
#
_symmetry.space_group_name_H-M   'P 1'
#
loop_
_entity.id
_entity.type
_entity.pdbx_description
1 polymer ?
#
loop_
_entity_poly.entity_id
_entity_poly.type
_entity_poly.pdbx_seq_one_letter_code
_entity_poly.pdbx_strand_id
1 'polypeptide(L)'
;MNAFKNLLTPTHERRLCALDAWHCVLENCSLRMDCPDAYHEELIRQADEMDRQGIVDWQEWRDLRMEADQAYLRAVAGADYH
;
A
#
# COMPACT_ATOMS: atom_id res chain seq x y z
N MET A 1 9.22 -25.50 -21.58
CA MET A 1 9.20 -24.41 -20.58
C MET A 1 7.82 -23.77 -20.55
N ASN A 2 6.88 -24.26 -19.74
CA ASN A 2 5.58 -23.60 -19.48
C ASN A 2 4.96 -24.14 -18.16
N ALA A 3 5.78 -24.37 -17.13
CA ALA A 3 5.31 -25.02 -15.90
C ALA A 3 4.72 -24.06 -14.84
N PHE A 4 4.80 -22.74 -15.06
CA PHE A 4 4.47 -21.74 -14.03
C PHE A 4 3.25 -20.88 -14.33
N LYS A 5 2.62 -21.05 -15.50
CA LYS A 5 1.52 -20.17 -15.96
C LYS A 5 0.17 -20.42 -15.26
N ASN A 6 0.08 -21.33 -14.29
CA ASN A 6 -1.19 -21.75 -13.69
C ASN A 6 -1.13 -21.94 -12.16
N LEU A 7 -0.20 -21.28 -11.48
CA LEU A 7 -0.02 -21.45 -10.02
C LEU A 7 -0.48 -20.24 -9.20
N LEU A 8 -0.78 -19.11 -9.84
CA LEU A 8 -1.47 -18.02 -9.18
C LEU A 8 -2.95 -18.27 -9.39
N THR A 9 -3.63 -18.70 -8.33
CA THR A 9 -5.09 -18.63 -8.30
C THR A 9 -5.49 -17.16 -8.52
N PRO A 10 -6.67 -16.88 -9.11
CA PRO A 10 -7.12 -15.51 -9.36
C PRO A 10 -7.14 -14.64 -8.09
N THR A 11 -7.24 -15.26 -6.92
CA THR A 11 -7.12 -14.61 -5.61
C THR A 11 -5.69 -14.10 -5.33
N HIS A 12 -4.66 -14.86 -5.69
CA HIS A 12 -3.26 -14.43 -5.53
C HIS A 12 -2.90 -13.30 -6.49
N GLU A 13 -3.39 -13.35 -7.73
CA GLU A 13 -3.17 -12.26 -8.70
C GLU A 13 -3.81 -10.96 -8.22
N ARG A 14 -5.05 -11.02 -7.71
CA ARG A 14 -5.73 -9.86 -7.11
C ARG A 14 -4.97 -9.30 -5.92
N ARG A 15 -4.45 -10.17 -5.05
CA ARG A 15 -3.65 -9.75 -3.90
C ARG A 15 -2.38 -9.04 -4.34
N LEU A 16 -1.66 -9.61 -5.30
CA LEU A 16 -0.45 -8.99 -5.85
C LEU A 16 -0.78 -7.62 -6.48
N CYS A 17 -1.83 -7.52 -7.28
CA CYS A 17 -2.23 -6.24 -7.87
C CYS A 17 -2.66 -5.19 -6.82
N ALA A 18 -3.38 -5.59 -5.77
CA ALA A 18 -3.81 -4.66 -4.72
C ALA A 18 -2.63 -4.15 -3.88
N LEU A 19 -1.70 -5.04 -3.52
CA LEU A 19 -0.48 -4.67 -2.83
C LEU A 19 0.43 -3.81 -3.71
N ASP A 20 0.59 -4.17 -4.99
CA ASP A 20 1.38 -3.39 -5.95
C ASP A 20 0.83 -1.96 -6.12
N ALA A 21 -0.49 -1.82 -6.25
CA ALA A 21 -1.14 -0.51 -6.31
C ALA A 21 -0.90 0.31 -5.04
N TRP A 22 -1.00 -0.33 -3.87
CA TRP A 22 -0.76 0.32 -2.58
C TRP A 22 0.70 0.77 -2.42
N HIS A 23 1.64 -0.10 -2.76
CA HIS A 23 3.07 0.22 -2.75
C HIS A 23 3.40 1.34 -3.75
N CYS A 24 2.78 1.33 -4.93
CA CYS A 24 2.96 2.39 -5.91
C CYS A 24 2.54 3.74 -5.31
N VAL A 25 1.39 3.81 -4.62
CA VAL A 25 1.00 5.01 -3.89
C VAL A 25 2.00 5.35 -2.79
N LEU A 26 2.48 4.38 -2.02
CA LEU A 26 3.48 4.62 -0.97
C LEU A 26 4.76 5.28 -1.52
N GLU A 27 5.24 4.81 -2.67
CA GLU A 27 6.43 5.31 -3.36
C GLU A 27 6.21 6.65 -4.10
N ASN A 28 4.97 7.14 -4.21
CA ASN A 28 4.66 8.42 -4.86
C ASN A 28 5.11 9.61 -4.00
N CYS A 29 6.42 9.88 -3.99
CA CYS A 29 7.03 11.01 -3.31
C CYS A 29 6.49 12.38 -3.76
N SER A 30 6.00 12.49 -5.00
CA SER A 30 5.40 13.73 -5.52
C SER A 30 4.09 14.06 -4.80
N LEU A 31 3.20 13.08 -4.61
CA LEU A 31 1.97 13.23 -3.82
C LEU A 31 2.27 13.52 -2.35
N ARG A 32 3.34 12.90 -1.82
CA ARG A 32 3.82 13.09 -0.45
C ARG A 32 4.18 14.54 -0.13
N MET A 33 4.74 15.29 -1.09
CA MET A 33 5.10 16.70 -0.91
C MET A 33 3.95 17.67 -1.21
N ASP A 34 3.06 17.32 -2.14
CA ASP A 34 1.96 18.18 -2.56
C ASP A 34 0.82 18.22 -1.53
N CYS A 35 0.37 17.04 -1.10
CA CYS A 35 -0.75 16.86 -0.17
C CYS A 35 -0.52 15.62 0.73
N PRO A 36 0.21 15.73 1.85
CA PRO A 36 0.50 14.59 2.71
C PRO A 36 -0.75 13.96 3.33
N ASP A 37 -1.78 14.76 3.65
CA ASP A 37 -3.07 14.26 4.16
C ASP A 37 -3.78 13.37 3.13
N ALA A 38 -3.96 13.87 1.89
CA ALA A 38 -4.63 13.12 0.83
C ALA A 38 -3.87 11.84 0.46
N TYR A 39 -2.54 11.90 0.45
CA TYR A 39 -1.67 10.73 0.29
C TYR A 39 -1.93 9.67 1.37
N HIS A 40 -1.99 10.09 2.64
CA HIS A 40 -2.22 9.18 3.75
C HIS A 40 -3.63 8.58 3.70
N GLU A 41 -4.65 9.39 3.42
CA GLU A 41 -6.03 8.91 3.28
C GLU A 41 -6.16 7.84 2.19
N GLU A 42 -5.48 7.99 1.04
CA GLU A 42 -5.50 7.02 -0.04
C GLU A 42 -4.85 5.67 0.36
N LEU A 43 -3.72 5.70 1.09
CA LEU A 43 -3.09 4.48 1.60
C LEU A 43 -3.99 3.75 2.59
N ILE A 44 -4.66 4.48 3.50
CA ILE A 44 -5.58 3.90 4.46
C ILE A 44 -6.82 3.34 3.76
N ARG A 45 -7.34 4.04 2.75
CA ARG A 45 -8.48 3.60 1.94
C ARG A 45 -8.18 2.28 1.23
N GLN A 46 -7.03 2.17 0.58
CA GLN A 46 -6.63 0.94 -0.11
C GLN A 46 -6.41 -0.23 0.86
N ALA A 47 -5.80 0.02 2.03
CA ALA A 47 -5.68 -1.00 3.08
C ALA A 47 -7.04 -1.48 3.59
N ASP A 48 -8.00 -0.58 3.83
CA ASP A 48 -9.36 -0.93 4.23
C ASP A 48 -10.10 -1.73 3.14
N GLU A 49 -9.91 -1.36 1.87
CA GLU A 49 -10.48 -2.11 0.75
C GLU A 49 -9.89 -3.52 0.65
N MET A 50 -8.59 -3.69 0.88
CA MET A 50 -7.94 -5.00 0.91
C MET A 50 -8.46 -5.89 2.05
N ASP A 51 -8.67 -5.33 3.25
CA ASP A 51 -9.28 -6.04 4.39
C ASP A 51 -10.72 -6.46 4.07
N ARG A 52 -11.54 -5.54 3.54
CA ARG A 52 -12.93 -5.84 3.14
C ARG A 52 -13.04 -6.92 2.08
N GLN A 53 -12.10 -6.97 1.14
CA GLN A 53 -12.06 -7.99 0.10
C GLN A 53 -11.49 -9.34 0.60
N GLY A 54 -10.99 -9.40 1.84
CA GLY A 54 -10.30 -10.57 2.39
C GLY A 54 -8.99 -10.87 1.67
N ILE A 55 -8.35 -9.85 1.12
CA ILE A 55 -7.07 -9.95 0.41
C ILE A 55 -5.92 -10.06 1.40
N VAL A 56 -5.99 -9.30 2.49
CA VAL A 56 -5.00 -9.25 3.56
C VAL A 56 -5.63 -9.71 4.87
N ASP A 57 -4.81 -10.33 5.72
CA ASP A 57 -5.22 -10.66 7.08
C ASP A 57 -5.13 -9.44 8.01
N TRP A 58 -5.75 -9.52 9.19
CA TRP A 58 -5.75 -8.41 10.16
C TRP A 58 -4.32 -7.93 10.51
N GLN A 59 -3.36 -8.86 10.59
CA GLN A 59 -1.98 -8.53 10.88
C GLN A 59 -1.30 -7.79 9.74
N GLU A 60 -1.57 -8.16 8.49
CA GLU A 60 -1.05 -7.49 7.30
C GLU A 60 -1.66 -6.10 7.12
N TRP A 61 -2.99 -5.99 7.31
CA TRP A 61 -3.67 -4.71 7.33
C TRP A 61 -3.09 -3.74 8.35
N ARG A 62 -2.77 -4.25 9.55
CA ARG A 62 -2.13 -3.46 10.60
C ARG A 62 -0.73 -3.00 10.18
N ASP A 63 0.05 -3.86 9.53
CA ASP A 63 1.39 -3.53 9.06
C ASP A 63 1.35 -2.45 7.96
N LEU A 64 0.46 -2.60 6.97
CA LEU A 64 0.21 -1.61 5.93
C LEU A 64 -0.15 -0.25 6.53
N ARG A 65 -1.03 -0.21 7.54
CA ARG A 65 -1.36 1.03 8.23
C ARG A 65 -0.15 1.65 8.94
N MET A 66 0.65 0.85 9.65
CA MET A 66 1.86 1.34 10.32
C MET A 66 2.88 1.90 9.32
N GLU A 67 3.04 1.27 8.15
CA GLU A 67 3.88 1.81 7.08
C GLU A 67 3.34 3.13 6.52
N ALA A 68 2.02 3.24 6.27
CA ALA A 68 1.39 4.47 5.81
C ALA A 68 1.54 5.62 6.81
N ASP A 69 1.32 5.35 8.11
CA ASP A 69 1.56 6.30 9.19
C ASP A 69 3.03 6.74 9.24
N GLN A 70 3.97 5.80 9.09
CA GLN A 70 5.38 6.12 9.11
C GLN A 70 5.82 6.94 7.88
N ALA A 71 5.28 6.64 6.70
CA ALA A 71 5.55 7.41 5.49
C ALA A 71 4.97 8.83 5.60
N TYR A 72 3.76 8.98 6.15
CA TYR A 72 3.15 10.27 6.46
C TYR A 72 3.99 11.06 7.48
N LEU A 73 4.45 10.42 8.56
CA LEU A 73 5.33 11.06 9.53
C LEU A 73 6.64 11.53 8.88
N ARG A 74 7.24 10.75 7.97
CA ARG A 74 8.43 11.19 7.22
C ARG A 74 8.13 12.39 6.30
N ALA A 75 6.95 12.40 5.68
CA ALA A 75 6.48 13.50 4.85
C ALA A 75 6.34 14.79 5.67
N VAL A 76 5.61 14.73 6.78
CA VAL A 76 5.27 15.87 7.63
C VAL A 76 6.45 16.34 8.47
N ALA A 77 7.29 15.42 8.96
CA ALA A 77 8.49 15.77 9.71
C ALA A 77 9.56 16.46 8.83
N GLY A 78 9.37 16.50 7.51
CA GLY A 78 10.34 17.08 6.59
C GLY A 78 11.69 16.37 6.65
N ALA A 79 11.73 15.08 7.01
CA ALA A 79 12.97 14.33 7.20
C ALA A 79 13.80 14.13 5.89
N ASP A 80 13.28 14.64 4.76
CA ASP A 80 13.99 14.81 3.48
C ASP A 80 14.84 16.10 3.44
N TYR A 81 14.85 16.91 4.50
CA TYR A 81 15.78 18.01 4.72
C TYR A 81 17.06 17.51 5.41
N HIS A 82 17.88 16.68 4.76
CA HIS A 82 19.28 16.53 5.17
C HIS A 82 20.21 16.12 4.03
#